data_AF-A0A1D2M7L4-F1
#
_entry.id   AF-A0A1D2M7L4-F1
#
_cell.length_a   1.000
_cell.length_b   1.000
_cell.length_c   1.000
_cell.angle_alpha   90.00
_cell.angle_beta   90.00
_cell.angle_gamma   90.00
#
_symmetry.space_group_name_H-M   'P 1'
#
loop_
_entity.id
_entity.type
_entity.pdbx_description
1 polymer ?
#
loop_
_entity_poly.entity_id
_entity_poly.type
_entity_poly.pdbx_seq_one_letter_code
_entity_poly.pdbx_strand_id
1 'polypeptide(L)'
;MLRALLSRAGVSLKPLPIYGLPVAPYHTTGSCHGYKYVNSQELDNSFKGITDRAAATVFWTELFRGAAVTFAHIFKEPATINYPFEKGPLSPRFRGEHALRRYPSGEERCIACKLCEAIGPNFEFSTESHEELLYNKEKLLNNGDQWEPEIAANIEADHLYR
;
A
#
# COMPACT_ATOMS: atom_id res chain seq x y z
N MET A 1 16.34 6.73 34.82
CA MET A 1 16.58 8.16 35.10
C MET A 1 15.80 9.12 34.20
N LEU A 2 15.53 8.81 32.91
CA LEU A 2 14.76 9.71 32.02
C LEU A 2 13.26 9.91 32.40
N ARG A 3 12.64 8.93 33.07
CA ARG A 3 11.23 9.04 33.54
C ARG A 3 11.02 10.10 34.63
N ALA A 4 12.07 10.47 35.37
CA ALA A 4 11.99 11.47 36.44
C ALA A 4 12.10 12.92 35.92
N LEU A 5 12.71 13.12 34.75
CA LEU A 5 12.89 14.45 34.16
C LEU A 5 11.61 14.99 33.49
N LEU A 6 10.76 14.11 32.95
CA LEU A 6 9.54 14.51 32.27
C LEU A 6 8.39 14.91 33.22
N SER A 7 8.48 14.56 34.52
CA SER A 7 7.49 14.98 35.53
C SER A 7 7.65 16.46 35.95
N ARG A 8 8.77 17.12 35.61
CA ARG A 8 9.04 18.53 35.97
C ARG A 8 8.62 19.53 34.91
N ALA A 9 8.16 19.07 33.73
CA ALA A 9 7.82 19.94 32.60
C ALA A 9 6.36 20.43 32.57
N GLY A 10 5.53 20.13 33.58
CA GLY A 10 4.19 20.73 33.71
C GLY A 10 3.24 20.55 32.51
N VAL A 11 3.52 19.61 31.60
CA VAL A 11 2.69 19.37 30.41
C VAL A 11 1.49 18.53 30.82
N SER A 12 0.41 19.21 31.19
CA SER A 12 -0.92 18.61 31.33
C SER A 12 -1.39 18.15 29.95
N LEU A 13 -1.24 16.85 29.67
CA LEU A 13 -1.90 16.21 28.53
C LEU A 13 -3.40 16.21 28.80
N LYS A 14 -4.09 17.28 28.35
CA LYS A 14 -5.55 17.34 28.31
C LYS A 14 -6.03 16.36 27.22
N PRO A 15 -6.91 15.41 27.53
CA PRO A 15 -7.56 14.61 26.50
C PRO A 15 -8.47 15.52 25.65
N LEU A 16 -8.36 15.39 24.33
CA LEU A 16 -9.15 16.17 23.36
C LEU A 16 -10.65 15.82 23.49
N PRO A 17 -11.55 16.82 23.43
CA PRO A 17 -12.99 16.60 23.47
C PRO A 17 -13.46 16.07 22.10
N ILE A 18 -13.81 14.79 22.06
CA ILE A 18 -14.50 14.19 20.91
C ILE A 18 -15.95 14.68 21.00
N TYR A 19 -16.29 15.64 20.13
CA TYR A 19 -17.62 16.21 19.98
C TYR A 19 -18.70 15.12 19.89
N GLY A 20 -19.78 15.35 20.61
CA GLY A 20 -20.93 14.46 20.74
C GLY A 20 -21.57 14.12 19.40
N LEU A 21 -21.31 12.90 18.94
CA LEU A 21 -22.22 12.19 18.07
C LEU A 21 -23.37 11.66 18.93
N PRO A 22 -24.63 11.72 18.48
CA PRO A 22 -25.71 10.98 19.12
C PRO A 22 -25.38 9.50 19.01
N VAL A 23 -24.82 8.94 20.07
CA VAL A 23 -24.64 7.50 20.22
C VAL A 23 -26.04 6.89 20.22
N ALA A 24 -26.40 6.30 19.08
CA ALA A 24 -27.57 5.44 18.99
C ALA A 24 -27.49 4.41 20.13
N PRO A 25 -28.61 4.06 20.79
CA PRO A 25 -28.59 3.11 21.87
C PRO A 25 -28.14 1.74 21.33
N TYR A 26 -26.86 1.42 21.54
CA TYR A 26 -26.32 0.11 21.24
C TYR A 26 -26.90 -0.85 22.28
N HIS A 27 -27.88 -1.64 21.88
CA HIS A 27 -28.20 -2.87 22.58
C HIS A 27 -26.98 -3.79 22.48
N THR A 28 -26.03 -3.66 23.41
CA THR A 28 -24.95 -4.63 23.61
C THR A 28 -25.35 -5.57 24.74
N THR A 29 -26.13 -6.59 24.42
CA THR A 29 -26.18 -7.79 25.25
C THR A 29 -24.93 -8.62 24.97
N GLY A 30 -23.93 -8.49 25.84
CA GLY A 30 -22.92 -9.51 26.20
C GLY A 30 -21.90 -9.98 25.15
N SER A 31 -20.62 -9.62 25.33
CA SER A 31 -19.49 -10.47 24.95
C SER A 31 -18.28 -10.15 25.80
N CYS A 32 -17.88 -11.09 26.66
CA CYS A 32 -16.60 -11.11 27.37
C CYS A 32 -15.51 -11.86 26.60
N HIS A 33 -15.66 -12.01 25.27
CA HIS A 33 -14.73 -12.76 24.41
C HIS A 33 -14.22 -11.85 23.29
N GLY A 34 -12.91 -11.87 23.04
CA GLY A 34 -12.19 -10.97 22.11
C GLY A 34 -12.50 -11.14 20.61
N TYR A 35 -13.69 -11.62 20.27
CA TYR A 35 -14.18 -11.71 18.90
C TYR A 35 -15.64 -11.22 18.82
N LYS A 36 -16.03 -10.72 17.65
CA LYS A 36 -17.37 -10.21 17.36
C LYS A 36 -18.09 -11.17 16.43
N TYR A 37 -19.25 -11.67 16.84
CA TYR A 37 -20.14 -12.40 15.95
C TYR A 37 -20.72 -11.42 14.90
N VAL A 38 -20.55 -11.75 13.62
CA VAL A 38 -21.15 -11.00 12.51
C VAL A 38 -22.53 -11.58 12.25
N ASN A 39 -23.54 -10.72 12.13
CA ASN A 39 -24.94 -11.09 11.87
C ASN A 39 -25.60 -11.96 12.96
N SER A 40 -25.37 -11.65 14.24
CA SER A 40 -25.97 -12.37 15.38
C SER A 40 -27.36 -11.86 15.78
N GLN A 41 -28.03 -11.07 14.93
CA GLN A 41 -29.29 -10.42 15.25
C GLN A 41 -30.46 -11.27 14.77
N GLU A 42 -31.44 -11.49 15.64
CA GLU A 42 -32.68 -12.16 15.29
C GLU A 42 -33.63 -11.17 14.57
N LEU A 43 -34.40 -11.68 13.61
CA LEU A 43 -35.32 -10.87 12.81
C LEU A 43 -36.52 -10.41 13.64
N ASP A 44 -36.87 -9.12 13.59
CA ASP A 44 -38.09 -8.62 14.23
C ASP A 44 -39.37 -9.14 13.54
N ASN A 45 -40.23 -9.83 14.29
CA ASN A 45 -41.51 -10.37 13.81
C ASN A 45 -42.69 -9.40 14.04
N SER A 46 -42.38 -8.12 14.19
CA SER A 46 -43.39 -7.06 14.28
C SER A 46 -44.06 -6.87 12.92
N PHE A 47 -45.35 -6.50 12.91
CA PHE A 47 -46.09 -6.20 11.68
C PHE A 47 -45.33 -5.20 10.79
N LYS A 48 -44.73 -4.17 11.40
CA LYS A 48 -43.89 -3.20 10.70
C LYS A 48 -42.67 -3.84 10.01
N GLY A 49 -41.89 -4.65 10.73
CA GLY A 49 -40.69 -5.31 10.18
C GLY A 49 -41.00 -6.33 9.09
N ILE A 50 -42.12 -7.03 9.20
CA ILE A 50 -42.60 -7.96 8.15
C ILE A 50 -43.02 -7.18 6.90
N THR A 51 -43.77 -6.09 7.05
CA THR A 51 -44.19 -5.23 5.93
C THR A 51 -43.01 -4.54 5.26
N ASP A 52 -42.03 -4.03 6.01
CA ASP A 52 -40.85 -3.35 5.47
C ASP A 52 -39.96 -4.32 4.66
N ARG A 53 -39.80 -5.57 5.11
CA ARG A 53 -39.07 -6.61 4.35
C ARG A 53 -39.82 -7.06 3.10
N ALA A 54 -41.14 -7.24 3.22
CA ALA A 54 -41.98 -7.59 2.08
C ALA A 54 -42.00 -6.46 1.04
N ALA A 55 -41.98 -5.21 1.47
CA ALA A 55 -41.84 -4.06 0.58
C ALA A 55 -40.47 -4.05 -0.10
N ALA A 56 -39.39 -4.35 0.63
CA ALA A 56 -38.05 -4.45 0.05
C ALA A 56 -37.93 -5.56 -1.02
N THR A 57 -38.60 -6.70 -0.83
CA THR A 57 -38.60 -7.80 -1.80
C THR A 57 -39.49 -7.54 -3.01
N VAL A 58 -40.68 -6.97 -2.82
CA VAL A 58 -41.65 -6.71 -3.90
C VAL A 58 -41.24 -5.50 -4.75
N PHE A 59 -40.76 -4.43 -4.11
CA PHE A 59 -40.40 -3.19 -4.80
C PHE A 59 -38.90 -3.04 -5.06
N TRP A 60 -38.12 -4.10 -4.80
CA TRP A 60 -36.66 -4.15 -5.03
C TRP A 60 -35.91 -2.91 -4.55
N THR A 61 -36.30 -2.36 -3.40
CA THR A 61 -35.74 -1.10 -2.89
C THR A 61 -34.23 -1.20 -2.65
N GLU A 62 -33.75 -2.36 -2.21
CA GLU A 62 -32.33 -2.67 -2.05
C GLU A 62 -31.56 -2.69 -3.38
N LEU A 63 -32.21 -3.14 -4.47
CA LEU A 63 -31.59 -3.15 -5.80
C LEU A 63 -31.40 -1.73 -6.32
N PHE A 64 -32.41 -0.87 -6.16
CA PHE A 64 -32.31 0.55 -6.51
C PHE A 64 -31.31 1.29 -5.61
N ARG A 65 -31.19 0.93 -4.33
CA ARG A 65 -30.16 1.47 -3.43
C ARG A 65 -28.74 1.11 -3.93
N GLY A 66 -28.53 -0.12 -4.37
CA GLY A 66 -27.26 -0.55 -4.99
C GLY A 66 -26.99 0.15 -6.33
N ALA A 67 -28.01 0.28 -7.18
CA ALA A 67 -27.91 0.99 -8.46
C ALA A 67 -27.59 2.49 -8.29
N ALA A 68 -28.10 3.13 -7.23
CA ALA A 68 -27.74 4.51 -6.92
C ALA A 68 -26.26 4.66 -6.57
N VAL A 69 -25.66 3.68 -5.89
CA VAL A 69 -24.22 3.68 -5.57
C VAL A 69 -23.39 3.52 -6.84
N THR A 70 -23.75 2.60 -7.74
CA THR A 70 -23.01 2.43 -9.00
C THR A 70 -23.18 3.65 -9.90
N PHE A 71 -24.38 4.22 -9.97
CA PHE A 71 -24.63 5.48 -10.67
C PHE A 71 -23.82 6.64 -10.09
N ALA A 72 -23.63 6.70 -8.77
CA ALA A 72 -22.76 7.69 -8.14
C ALA A 72 -21.27 7.54 -8.55
N HIS A 73 -20.82 6.34 -8.98
CA HIS A 73 -19.47 6.17 -9.51
C HIS A 73 -19.31 6.71 -10.94
N ILE A 74 -20.39 6.88 -11.70
CA ILE A 74 -20.34 7.47 -13.05
C ILE A 74 -19.93 8.95 -12.97
N PHE A 75 -20.32 9.66 -11.91
CA PHE A 75 -19.96 11.06 -11.69
C PHE A 75 -18.64 11.26 -10.92
N LYS A 76 -17.97 10.17 -10.52
CA LYS A 76 -16.62 10.27 -9.97
C LYS A 76 -15.61 10.40 -11.11
N GLU A 77 -14.58 11.20 -10.88
CA GLU A 77 -13.45 11.27 -11.79
C GLU A 77 -12.74 9.89 -11.88
N PRO A 78 -12.38 9.41 -13.08
CA PRO A 78 -11.71 8.13 -13.24
C PRO A 78 -10.26 8.18 -12.73
N ALA A 79 -9.84 7.17 -11.97
CA ALA A 79 -8.47 7.07 -11.44
C ALA A 79 -7.46 6.51 -12.46
N THR A 80 -7.66 6.78 -13.76
CA THR A 80 -6.81 6.32 -14.85
C THR A 80 -5.73 7.37 -15.16
N ILE A 81 -4.46 7.01 -15.00
CA ILE A 81 -3.33 7.83 -15.47
C ILE A 81 -3.16 7.66 -17.00
N ASN A 82 -2.77 8.72 -17.70
CA ASN A 82 -2.56 8.67 -19.14
C ASN A 82 -1.15 8.12 -19.49
N TYR A 83 -0.98 6.81 -19.40
CA TYR A 83 0.26 6.15 -19.84
C TYR A 83 0.37 6.22 -21.38
N PRO A 84 1.53 6.59 -21.97
CA PRO A 84 2.87 6.66 -21.39
C PRO A 84 3.34 8.04 -20.89
N PHE A 85 2.49 9.07 -21.02
CA PHE A 85 2.86 10.46 -20.72
C PHE A 85 2.89 10.75 -19.22
N GLU A 86 2.03 10.09 -18.46
CA GLU A 86 1.96 10.15 -17.00
C GLU A 86 2.30 8.77 -16.42
N LYS A 87 3.28 8.72 -15.51
CA LYS A 87 3.70 7.50 -14.82
C LYS A 87 3.28 7.55 -13.35
N GLY A 88 2.99 6.38 -12.78
CA GLY A 88 2.65 6.27 -11.36
C GLY A 88 3.82 6.70 -10.46
N PRO A 89 3.54 7.16 -9.23
CA PRO A 89 4.58 7.55 -8.29
C PRO A 89 5.41 6.34 -7.88
N LEU A 90 6.74 6.49 -7.89
CA LEU A 90 7.69 5.42 -7.56
C LEU A 90 8.50 5.78 -6.32
N SER A 91 8.69 4.81 -5.42
CA SER A 91 9.53 5.02 -4.23
C SER A 91 11.03 4.88 -4.58
N PRO A 92 11.95 5.55 -3.88
CA PRO A 92 13.40 5.38 -4.06
C PRO A 92 13.92 3.94 -3.87
N ARG A 93 13.13 3.08 -3.22
CA ARG A 93 13.43 1.66 -2.94
C ARG A 93 12.95 0.70 -4.02
N PHE A 94 12.36 1.22 -5.10
CA PHE A 94 11.88 0.37 -6.18
C PHE A 94 13.04 -0.44 -6.78
N ARG A 95 12.78 -1.72 -7.05
CA ARG A 95 13.75 -2.62 -7.68
C ARG A 95 13.39 -2.81 -9.14
N GLY A 96 14.22 -2.27 -10.02
CA GLY A 96 14.07 -2.34 -11.48
C GLY A 96 15.25 -3.03 -12.16
N GLU A 97 15.67 -2.47 -13.28
CA GLU A 97 16.79 -2.96 -14.07
C GLU A 97 18.10 -2.93 -13.28
N HIS A 98 18.94 -3.94 -13.49
CA HIS A 98 20.24 -4.05 -12.81
C HIS A 98 21.29 -3.22 -13.55
N ALA A 99 22.14 -2.55 -12.77
CA ALA A 99 23.18 -1.67 -13.28
C ALA A 99 24.45 -1.85 -12.44
N LEU A 100 25.61 -1.90 -13.12
CA LEU A 100 26.90 -1.96 -12.46
C LEU A 100 27.48 -0.55 -12.36
N ARG A 101 27.73 -0.07 -11.13
CA ARG A 101 28.20 1.29 -10.87
C ARG A 101 29.73 1.39 -10.88
N ARG A 102 30.22 2.62 -11.10
CA ARG A 102 31.63 2.99 -11.01
C ARG A 102 31.93 3.81 -9.75
N TYR A 103 33.19 3.85 -9.36
CA TYR A 103 33.72 4.82 -8.41
C TYR A 103 33.73 6.23 -9.02
N PRO A 104 33.81 7.30 -8.22
CA PRO A 104 33.98 8.66 -8.75
C PRO A 104 35.28 8.84 -9.54
N SER A 105 36.25 7.92 -9.40
CA SER A 105 37.46 7.84 -10.23
C SER A 105 37.25 7.24 -11.63
N GLY A 106 36.07 6.66 -11.90
CA GLY A 106 35.73 5.99 -13.17
C GLY A 106 36.00 4.47 -13.20
N GLU A 107 36.67 3.92 -12.19
CA GLU A 107 36.89 2.47 -12.07
C GLU A 107 35.60 1.73 -11.70
N GLU A 108 35.40 0.50 -12.22
CA GLU A 108 34.24 -0.31 -11.86
C GLU A 108 34.28 -0.76 -10.38
N ARG A 109 33.12 -0.83 -9.72
CA ARG A 109 33.07 -1.28 -8.31
C ARG A 109 33.14 -2.81 -8.14
N CYS A 110 32.93 -3.57 -9.22
CA CYS A 110 32.97 -5.03 -9.17
C CYS A 110 34.40 -5.52 -9.05
N ILE A 111 34.68 -6.32 -8.01
CA ILE A 111 35.99 -6.95 -7.77
C ILE A 111 35.97 -8.47 -8.05
N ALA A 112 34.97 -8.96 -8.80
CA ALA A 112 34.80 -10.37 -9.14
C ALA A 112 34.80 -11.33 -7.92
N CYS A 113 34.18 -10.92 -6.79
CA CYS A 113 34.16 -11.69 -5.55
C CYS A 113 33.23 -12.92 -5.56
N LYS A 114 32.39 -13.08 -6.59
CA LYS A 114 31.38 -14.16 -6.74
C LYS A 114 30.33 -14.27 -5.62
N LEU A 115 30.23 -13.28 -4.72
CA LEU A 115 29.21 -13.29 -3.66
C LEU A 115 27.79 -13.09 -4.20
N CYS A 116 27.62 -12.27 -5.25
CA CYS A 116 26.34 -12.04 -5.90
C CYS A 116 25.78 -13.33 -6.55
N GLU A 117 26.67 -14.15 -7.12
CA GLU A 117 26.34 -15.45 -7.71
C GLU A 117 25.90 -16.46 -6.65
N ALA A 118 26.54 -16.43 -5.47
CA ALA A 118 26.21 -17.33 -4.38
C ALA A 118 24.86 -17.04 -3.69
N ILE A 119 24.38 -15.79 -3.73
CA ILE A 119 23.14 -15.36 -3.05
C ILE A 119 21.93 -15.38 -3.99
N GLY A 120 22.14 -15.28 -5.31
CA GLY A 120 21.08 -15.24 -6.30
C GLY A 120 20.19 -16.50 -6.27
N PRO A 121 18.88 -16.40 -5.98
CA PRO A 121 18.00 -17.57 -5.91
C PRO A 121 17.66 -18.15 -7.29
N ASN A 122 17.89 -17.41 -8.38
CA ASN A 122 17.56 -17.83 -9.74
C ASN A 122 18.68 -17.41 -10.71
N PHE A 123 19.28 -18.39 -11.37
CA PHE A 123 20.13 -18.22 -12.53
C PHE A 123 19.22 -18.27 -13.76
N GLU A 124 19.29 -17.25 -14.62
CA GLU A 124 18.51 -17.08 -15.85
C GLU A 124 17.00 -16.77 -15.73
N PHE A 125 16.59 -15.67 -16.37
CA PHE A 125 15.23 -15.51 -16.87
C PHE A 125 15.27 -14.77 -18.21
N SER A 126 14.81 -15.44 -19.27
CA SER A 126 14.39 -14.82 -20.53
C SER A 126 12.92 -15.16 -20.76
N THR A 127 12.11 -14.20 -21.22
CA THR A 127 10.68 -14.43 -21.50
C THR A 127 10.23 -13.98 -22.89
N GLU A 128 11.07 -13.31 -23.70
CA GLU A 128 10.65 -12.83 -25.04
C GLU A 128 11.63 -13.17 -26.19
N SER A 129 12.94 -13.01 -26.01
CA SER A 129 14.01 -13.62 -26.85
C SER A 129 15.22 -13.96 -25.97
N HIS A 130 15.88 -15.09 -26.20
CA HIS A 130 16.91 -15.60 -25.28
C HIS A 130 18.20 -14.75 -25.30
N GLU A 131 18.54 -14.15 -26.44
CA GLU A 131 19.83 -13.48 -26.64
C GLU A 131 19.88 -12.03 -26.11
N GLU A 132 18.76 -11.31 -26.08
CA GLU A 132 18.70 -9.92 -25.57
C GLU A 132 18.57 -9.85 -24.04
N LEU A 133 18.07 -10.92 -23.41
CA LEU A 133 17.86 -11.02 -21.96
C LEU A 133 19.04 -11.66 -21.21
N LEU A 134 20.04 -12.17 -21.94
CA LEU A 134 21.37 -12.48 -21.40
C LEU A 134 22.15 -11.18 -21.22
N TYR A 135 22.02 -10.57 -20.05
CA TYR A 135 22.78 -9.36 -19.71
C TYR A 135 24.27 -9.66 -19.67
N ASN A 136 24.99 -9.22 -20.71
CA ASN A 136 26.44 -9.16 -20.69
C ASN A 136 26.91 -8.10 -19.69
N LYS A 137 28.14 -8.26 -19.16
CA LYS A 137 28.78 -7.26 -18.30
C LYS A 137 28.76 -5.86 -18.91
N GLU A 138 28.98 -5.78 -20.23
CA GLU A 138 28.96 -4.53 -20.98
C GLU A 138 27.60 -3.83 -20.93
N LYS A 139 26.49 -4.58 -21.02
CA LYS A 139 25.14 -4.01 -20.93
C LYS A 139 24.88 -3.47 -19.52
N LEU A 140 25.29 -4.19 -18.48
CA LEU A 140 25.14 -3.73 -17.09
C LEU A 140 25.96 -2.47 -16.80
N LEU A 141 27.14 -2.35 -17.41
CA LEU A 141 27.95 -1.14 -17.34
C LEU A 141 27.28 0.02 -18.08
N ASN A 142 26.77 -0.20 -19.29
CA ASN A 142 26.05 0.83 -20.06
C ASN A 142 24.80 1.33 -19.32
N ASN A 143 24.07 0.43 -18.68
CA ASN A 143 22.92 0.79 -17.84
C ASN A 143 23.36 1.59 -16.61
N GLY A 144 24.47 1.19 -15.98
CA GLY A 144 25.07 1.93 -14.87
C GLY A 144 25.44 3.35 -15.28
N ASP A 145 26.12 3.50 -16.42
CA ASP A 145 26.53 4.80 -16.96
C ASP A 145 25.32 5.69 -17.31
N GLN A 146 24.22 5.11 -17.83
CA GLN A 146 22.97 5.83 -18.12
C GLN A 146 22.23 6.30 -16.86
N TRP A 147 22.14 5.44 -15.83
CA TRP A 147 21.27 5.65 -14.66
C TRP A 147 22.02 6.06 -13.39
N GLU A 148 23.34 6.23 -13.43
CA GLU A 148 24.19 6.61 -12.29
C GLU A 148 23.64 7.79 -11.45
N PRO A 149 23.20 8.93 -12.03
CA PRO A 149 22.72 10.06 -11.23
C PRO A 149 21.44 9.73 -10.45
N GLU A 150 20.53 8.98 -11.06
CA GLU A 150 19.27 8.59 -10.42
C GLU A 150 19.50 7.53 -9.34
N ILE A 151 20.34 6.53 -9.63
CA ILE A 151 20.70 5.50 -8.65
C ILE A 151 21.46 6.12 -7.48
N ALA A 152 22.34 7.11 -7.73
CA ALA A 152 23.07 7.79 -6.66
C ALA A 152 22.12 8.56 -5.74
N ALA A 153 21.17 9.32 -6.31
CA ALA A 153 20.15 10.04 -5.55
C ALA A 153 19.25 9.09 -4.74
N ASN A 154 18.85 7.95 -5.32
CA ASN A 154 18.04 6.94 -4.63
C ASN A 154 18.80 6.28 -3.47
N ILE A 155 20.09 5.99 -3.64
CA ILE A 155 20.94 5.47 -2.56
C ILE A 155 21.12 6.53 -1.48
N GLU A 156 21.36 7.79 -1.84
CA GLU A 156 21.47 8.90 -0.88
C GLU A 156 20.17 9.10 -0.09
N ALA A 157 19.00 8.91 -0.71
CA ALA A 157 17.73 8.94 0.01
C ALA A 157 17.54 7.74 0.97
N ASP A 158 18.13 6.57 0.66
CA ASP A 158 17.89 5.30 1.38
C ASP A 158 19.01 4.89 2.35
N HIS A 159 20.21 5.48 2.28
CA HIS A 159 21.41 4.99 2.98
C HIS A 159 21.28 4.89 4.50
N LEU A 160 20.40 5.67 5.14
CA LEU A 160 20.18 5.63 6.60
C LEU A 160 19.38 4.40 7.07
N TYR A 161 18.72 3.68 6.15
CA TYR A 161 17.84 2.55 6.46
C TYR A 161 18.43 1.19 6.04
N ARG A 162 19.69 1.17 5.61
CA ARG A 162 20.46 -0.04 5.28
C ARG A 162 21.50 -0.30 6.36
#